data_AF-A0A507D104-F1
#
_entry.id   AF-A0A507D104-F1
#
_cell.length_a   1.000
_cell.length_b   1.000
_cell.length_c   1.000
_cell.angle_alpha   90.00
_cell.angle_beta   90.00
_cell.angle_gamma   90.00
#
_symmetry.space_group_name_H-M   'P 1'
#
loop_
_entity.id
_entity.type
_entity.pdbx_description
1 polymer ?
#
loop_
_entity_poly.entity_id
_entity_poly.type
_entity_poly.pdbx_seq_one_letter_code
_entity_poly.pdbx_strand_id
1 'polypeptide(L)'
;MTARTLSAQETGSPAATPNNDTQKCVTNAAFYQKYFKRYELLIEFKNLQNHGPSGIYVMPNPSNIHEWYGVLFLHRGFYAAGVFKFLLKIPLEYPQVAPTVTFLTDVFHPLITPDGSMHLGQLATSWRPRTDSVVHVLKYVKESFKEVVLASLEDQSVPNKDSLHMFKHERPLFAKLAAQCATLSTTDSILYDSHTPSNPIRFSPIRDEQIDEFLHYMNESMTDYC
;
A
#
# COMPACT_ATOMS: atom_id res chain seq x y z
N MET A 1 -27.55 -55.18 -58.01
CA MET A 1 -26.15 -54.86 -58.39
C MET A 1 -25.51 -54.15 -57.21
N THR A 2 -24.41 -54.73 -56.75
CA THR A 2 -23.77 -54.54 -55.44
C THR A 2 -22.90 -53.28 -55.44
N ALA A 3 -23.13 -52.36 -54.49
CA ALA A 3 -22.23 -51.22 -54.27
C ALA A 3 -21.34 -51.49 -53.05
N ARG A 4 -20.03 -51.50 -53.29
CA ARG A 4 -18.93 -51.83 -52.37
C ARG A 4 -18.71 -50.74 -51.31
N THR A 5 -18.41 -51.18 -50.10
CA THR A 5 -17.85 -50.42 -48.99
C THR A 5 -16.45 -49.86 -49.33
N LEU A 6 -16.21 -48.58 -49.06
CA LEU A 6 -14.88 -47.94 -49.09
C LEU A 6 -14.50 -47.54 -47.66
N SER A 7 -13.36 -48.04 -47.21
CA SER A 7 -12.69 -47.71 -45.94
C SER A 7 -11.96 -46.37 -46.05
N ALA A 8 -12.24 -45.44 -45.15
CA ALA A 8 -11.46 -44.23 -44.97
C ALA A 8 -10.23 -44.53 -44.11
N GLN A 9 -9.04 -44.25 -44.64
CA GLN A 9 -7.79 -44.20 -43.89
C GLN A 9 -7.67 -42.81 -43.25
N GLU A 10 -7.63 -42.76 -41.91
CA GLU A 10 -7.19 -41.58 -41.16
C GLU A 10 -5.68 -41.39 -41.35
N THR A 11 -5.30 -40.30 -42.02
CA THR A 11 -3.91 -39.83 -42.04
C THR A 11 -3.61 -39.09 -40.73
N GLY A 12 -3.03 -39.81 -39.78
CA GLY A 12 -2.45 -39.22 -38.57
C GLY A 12 -1.30 -38.28 -38.92
N SER A 13 -1.51 -36.98 -38.72
CA SER A 13 -0.45 -35.97 -38.76
C SER A 13 0.36 -36.07 -37.46
N PRO A 14 1.71 -36.12 -37.49
CA PRO A 14 2.49 -36.21 -36.26
C PRO A 14 2.41 -34.90 -35.49
N ALA A 15 1.84 -34.97 -34.29
CA ALA A 15 1.86 -33.87 -33.33
C ALA A 15 3.32 -33.47 -33.03
N ALA A 16 3.70 -32.25 -33.42
CA ALA A 16 4.99 -31.68 -33.09
C ALA A 16 5.15 -31.63 -31.56
N THR A 17 6.08 -32.41 -31.03
CA THR A 17 6.45 -32.39 -29.62
C THR A 17 7.14 -31.04 -29.33
N PRO A 18 6.76 -30.29 -28.28
CA PRO A 18 7.38 -29.00 -28.00
C PRO A 18 8.88 -29.18 -27.64
N ASN A 19 9.75 -28.46 -28.34
CA ASN A 19 11.19 -28.50 -28.17
C ASN A 19 11.62 -28.07 -26.75
N ASN A 20 12.37 -28.94 -26.07
CA ASN A 20 12.88 -28.82 -24.70
C ASN A 20 13.75 -27.56 -24.48
N ASP A 21 14.44 -27.08 -25.52
CA ASP A 21 15.32 -25.90 -25.44
C ASP A 21 14.55 -24.58 -25.42
N THR A 22 13.41 -24.49 -26.12
CA THR A 22 12.53 -23.31 -26.07
C THR A 22 11.87 -23.21 -24.69
N GLN A 23 11.50 -24.35 -24.09
CA GLN A 23 10.91 -24.40 -22.75
C GLN A 23 11.91 -23.95 -21.68
N LYS A 24 13.19 -24.36 -21.76
CA LYS A 24 14.26 -23.94 -20.83
C LYS A 24 14.65 -22.47 -20.94
N CYS A 25 14.65 -21.90 -22.15
CA CYS A 25 14.99 -20.48 -22.36
C CYS A 25 13.92 -19.55 -21.77
N VAL A 26 12.64 -19.89 -21.97
CA VAL A 26 11.50 -19.12 -21.43
C VAL A 26 11.43 -19.18 -19.91
N THR A 27 11.71 -20.34 -19.29
CA THR A 27 11.71 -20.48 -17.82
C THR A 27 12.85 -19.71 -17.16
N ASN A 28 14.04 -19.69 -17.76
CA ASN A 28 15.17 -18.92 -17.25
C ASN A 28 14.93 -17.41 -17.33
N ALA A 29 14.39 -16.90 -18.44
CA ALA A 29 14.10 -15.48 -18.60
C ALA A 29 13.05 -14.98 -17.60
N ALA A 30 11.94 -15.73 -17.42
CA ALA A 30 10.90 -15.41 -16.46
C ALA A 30 11.42 -15.46 -15.01
N PHE A 31 12.30 -16.42 -14.71
CA PHE A 31 12.97 -16.52 -13.42
C PHE A 31 13.80 -15.27 -13.13
N TYR A 32 14.72 -14.88 -14.03
CA TYR A 32 15.55 -13.68 -13.84
C TYR A 32 14.73 -12.39 -13.76
N GLN A 33 13.66 -12.28 -14.55
CA GLN A 33 12.73 -11.15 -14.48
C GLN A 33 12.12 -10.99 -13.08
N LYS A 34 11.72 -12.10 -12.44
CA LYS A 34 11.18 -12.09 -11.07
C LYS A 34 12.21 -11.59 -10.06
N TYR A 35 13.46 -12.05 -10.12
CA TYR A 35 14.51 -11.56 -9.21
C TYR A 35 14.78 -10.07 -9.44
N PHE A 36 14.89 -9.65 -10.69
CA PHE A 36 15.12 -8.26 -11.04
C PHE A 36 14.01 -7.35 -10.49
N LYS A 37 12.74 -7.73 -10.68
CA LYS A 37 11.59 -7.02 -10.09
C LYS A 37 11.66 -6.95 -8.57
N ARG A 38 12.01 -8.05 -7.90
CA ARG A 38 12.20 -8.05 -6.45
C ARG A 38 13.31 -7.07 -6.03
N TYR A 39 14.43 -7.03 -6.75
CA TYR A 39 15.50 -6.07 -6.46
C TYR A 39 15.08 -4.62 -6.69
N GLU A 40 14.32 -4.31 -7.76
CA GLU A 40 13.75 -2.98 -7.99
C GLU A 40 12.94 -2.51 -6.76
N LEU A 41 12.08 -3.37 -6.22
CA LEU A 41 11.26 -3.06 -5.04
C LEU A 41 12.08 -2.90 -3.76
N LEU A 42 13.14 -3.70 -3.58
CA LEU A 42 14.03 -3.54 -2.43
C LEU A 42 14.81 -2.22 -2.47
N ILE A 43 15.19 -1.75 -3.67
CA ILE A 43 15.80 -0.43 -3.86
C ILE A 43 14.79 0.66 -3.51
N GLU A 44 13.53 0.56 -3.97
CA GLU A 44 12.45 1.48 -3.58
C GLU A 44 12.28 1.54 -2.05
N PHE A 45 12.29 0.38 -1.39
CA PHE A 45 12.18 0.31 0.06
C PHE A 45 13.39 0.98 0.75
N LYS A 46 14.60 0.76 0.24
CA LYS A 46 15.79 1.44 0.74
C LYS A 46 15.70 2.96 0.55
N ASN A 47 15.16 3.42 -0.57
CA ASN A 47 14.96 4.85 -0.84
C ASN A 47 13.97 5.49 0.15
N LEU A 48 12.97 4.76 0.64
CA LEU A 48 12.07 5.24 1.69
C LEU A 48 12.79 5.59 2.99
N GLN A 49 13.88 4.91 3.34
CA GLN A 49 14.62 5.20 4.57
C GLN A 49 15.23 6.60 4.55
N ASN A 50 15.62 7.09 3.37
CA ASN A 50 16.26 8.41 3.22
C ASN A 50 15.27 9.52 2.83
N HIS A 51 14.16 9.18 2.18
CA HIS A 51 13.25 10.15 1.56
C HIS A 51 11.79 10.03 2.01
N GLY A 52 11.50 9.09 2.91
CA GLY A 52 10.16 8.84 3.42
C GLY A 52 9.58 10.05 4.15
N PRO A 53 8.28 10.36 3.96
CA PRO A 53 7.64 11.44 4.70
C PRO A 53 7.58 11.08 6.20
N SER A 54 7.90 12.04 7.06
CA SER A 54 7.86 11.83 8.53
C SER A 54 6.49 11.37 9.01
N GLY A 55 6.44 10.56 10.07
CA GLY A 55 5.19 10.03 10.60
C GLY A 55 4.54 8.96 9.72
N ILE A 56 5.17 8.53 8.62
CA ILE A 56 4.78 7.32 7.90
C ILE A 56 5.88 6.28 8.07
N TYR A 57 5.49 5.08 8.48
CA TYR A 57 6.38 3.92 8.57
C TYR A 57 5.80 2.82 7.70
N VAL A 58 6.66 2.14 6.93
CA VAL A 58 6.24 1.10 5.98
C VAL A 58 7.19 -0.08 6.09
N MET A 59 6.65 -1.29 5.95
CA MET A 59 7.39 -2.54 5.97
C MET A 59 6.86 -3.48 4.88
N PRO A 60 7.72 -3.98 3.97
CA PRO A 60 7.32 -4.97 2.98
C PRO A 60 6.89 -6.29 3.61
N ASN A 61 5.82 -6.90 3.10
CA ASN A 61 5.38 -8.22 3.52
C ASN A 61 6.46 -9.26 3.14
N PRO A 62 6.96 -10.06 4.11
CA PRO A 62 8.02 -11.04 3.86
C PRO A 62 7.59 -12.13 2.86
N SER A 63 6.30 -12.48 2.86
CA SER A 63 5.73 -13.50 1.97
C SER A 63 5.40 -12.96 0.58
N ASN A 64 5.10 -11.67 0.46
CA ASN A 64 4.76 -11.02 -0.80
C ASN A 64 5.34 -9.60 -0.89
N ILE A 65 6.47 -9.44 -1.58
CA ILE A 65 7.15 -8.14 -1.71
C ILE A 65 6.32 -7.07 -2.45
N HIS A 66 5.22 -7.44 -3.11
CA HIS A 66 4.30 -6.50 -3.74
C HIS A 66 3.29 -5.89 -2.76
N GLU A 67 3.26 -6.33 -1.51
CA GLU A 67 2.37 -5.83 -0.48
C GLU A 67 3.17 -5.21 0.65
N TRP A 68 3.02 -3.91 0.89
CA TRP A 68 3.74 -3.22 1.95
C TRP A 68 2.74 -2.70 2.97
N TYR A 69 2.91 -3.09 4.22
CA TYR A 69 2.09 -2.61 5.31
C TYR A 69 2.65 -1.29 5.82
N GLY A 70 1.79 -0.31 6.03
CA GLY A 70 2.18 0.99 6.52
C GLY A 70 1.32 1.46 7.69
N VAL A 71 1.87 2.40 8.45
CA VAL A 71 1.17 3.13 9.49
C VAL A 71 1.46 4.62 9.34
N LEU A 72 0.41 5.42 9.41
CA LEU A 72 0.42 6.88 9.32
C LEU A 72 0.04 7.47 10.68
N PHE A 73 0.96 8.25 11.25
CA PHE A 73 0.77 9.06 12.44
C PHE A 73 0.47 10.50 12.04
N LEU A 74 -0.69 11.00 12.45
CA LEU A 74 -1.09 12.39 12.21
C LEU A 74 -1.05 13.18 13.52
N HIS A 75 -0.25 14.25 13.53
CA HIS A 75 -0.07 15.08 14.73
C HIS A 75 -0.85 16.39 14.69
N ARG A 76 -1.46 16.76 13.56
CA ARG A 76 -2.13 18.05 13.34
C ARG A 76 -3.35 17.90 12.43
N GLY A 77 -4.21 18.92 12.43
CA GLY A 77 -5.42 18.96 11.61
C GLY A 77 -6.57 18.16 12.22
N PHE A 78 -7.59 17.88 11.42
CA PHE A 78 -8.83 17.21 11.86
C PHE A 78 -8.63 15.79 12.40
N TYR A 79 -7.53 15.15 12.03
CA TYR A 79 -7.20 13.76 12.37
C TYR A 79 -6.03 13.68 13.35
N ALA A 80 -5.75 14.76 14.09
CA ALA A 80 -4.66 14.79 15.06
C ALA A 80 -4.77 13.65 16.09
N ALA A 81 -3.61 13.13 16.49
CA ALA A 81 -3.43 11.94 17.33
C ALA A 81 -3.91 10.61 16.71
N GLY A 82 -4.32 10.60 15.44
CA GLY A 82 -4.71 9.38 14.74
C GLY A 82 -3.52 8.51 14.31
N VAL A 83 -3.73 7.19 14.36
CA VAL A 83 -2.77 6.14 13.96
C VAL A 83 -3.45 5.22 12.95
N PHE A 84 -3.27 5.50 11.66
CA PHE A 84 -3.99 4.82 10.59
C PHE A 84 -3.12 3.78 9.91
N LYS A 85 -3.55 2.51 9.96
CA LYS A 85 -2.89 1.42 9.24
C LYS A 85 -3.38 1.36 7.81
N PHE A 86 -2.49 1.07 6.88
CA PHE A 86 -2.82 0.92 5.47
C PHE A 86 -1.97 -0.18 4.81
N LEU A 87 -2.43 -0.64 3.67
CA LEU A 87 -1.75 -1.57 2.78
C LEU A 87 -1.47 -0.86 1.46
N LEU A 88 -0.20 -0.77 1.10
CA LEU A 88 0.26 -0.34 -0.20
C LEU A 88 0.45 -1.58 -1.09
N LYS A 89 -0.32 -1.70 -2.17
CA LYS A 89 -0.15 -2.76 -3.16
C LYS A 89 0.59 -2.23 -4.37
N ILE A 90 1.74 -2.82 -4.66
CA ILE A 90 2.58 -2.50 -5.80
C ILE A 90 2.25 -3.49 -6.93
N PRO A 91 1.69 -3.05 -8.07
CA PRO A 91 1.31 -3.94 -9.16
C PRO A 91 2.52 -4.65 -9.76
N LEU A 92 2.29 -5.78 -10.45
CA LEU A 92 3.35 -6.53 -11.14
C LEU A 92 3.95 -5.72 -12.30
N GLU A 93 3.16 -4.79 -12.83
CA GLU A 93 3.50 -3.87 -13.91
C GLU A 93 4.32 -2.67 -13.42
N TYR A 94 4.55 -2.50 -12.11
CA TYR A 94 5.35 -1.40 -11.58
C TYR A 94 6.76 -1.36 -12.23
N PRO A 95 7.28 -0.17 -12.62
CA PRO A 95 6.73 1.17 -12.38
C PRO A 95 5.82 1.69 -13.51
N GLN A 96 5.31 0.85 -14.42
CA GLN A 96 4.40 1.32 -15.49
C GLN A 96 3.04 1.75 -14.94
N VAL A 97 2.58 1.09 -13.88
CA VAL A 97 1.33 1.40 -13.18
C VAL A 97 1.65 1.83 -11.75
N ALA A 98 0.95 2.85 -11.26
CA ALA A 98 1.09 3.34 -9.90
C ALA A 98 0.66 2.29 -8.86
N PRO A 99 1.30 2.28 -7.67
CA PRO A 99 0.80 1.53 -6.52
C PRO A 99 -0.60 1.99 -6.10
N THR A 100 -1.36 1.11 -5.43
CA THR A 100 -2.63 1.46 -4.78
C THR A 100 -2.50 1.45 -3.27
N VAL A 101 -3.34 2.22 -2.59
CA VAL A 101 -3.35 2.34 -1.13
C VAL A 101 -4.73 2.02 -0.60
N THR A 102 -4.81 1.13 0.38
CA THR A 102 -6.06 0.76 1.06
C THR A 102 -5.85 0.89 2.56
N PHE A 103 -6.64 1.73 3.22
CA PHE A 103 -6.65 1.84 4.66
C PHE A 103 -7.29 0.60 5.29
N LEU A 104 -6.61 0.06 6.30
CA LEU A 104 -7.10 -1.07 7.11
C LEU A 104 -7.85 -0.58 8.35
N THR A 105 -7.58 0.67 8.76
CA THR A 105 -8.34 1.39 9.77
C THR A 105 -9.45 2.20 9.09
N ASP A 106 -10.65 2.21 9.63
CA ASP A 106 -11.75 3.01 9.09
C ASP A 106 -11.45 4.51 9.20
N VAL A 107 -11.53 5.21 8.06
CA VAL A 107 -11.27 6.65 7.98
C VAL A 107 -12.37 7.37 7.22
N PHE A 108 -13.03 8.31 7.88
CA PHE A 108 -13.95 9.23 7.23
C PHE A 108 -13.16 10.35 6.54
N HIS A 109 -12.94 10.24 5.23
CA HIS A 109 -12.12 11.18 4.45
C HIS A 109 -12.63 11.31 3.00
N PRO A 110 -12.58 12.50 2.36
CA PRO A 110 -13.12 12.69 0.99
C PRO A 110 -12.52 11.76 -0.07
N LEU A 111 -11.22 11.49 0.03
CA LEU A 111 -10.48 10.63 -0.91
C LEU A 111 -10.49 9.14 -0.56
N ILE A 112 -11.17 8.72 0.51
CA ILE A 112 -11.20 7.31 0.95
C ILE A 112 -12.63 6.79 0.76
N THR A 113 -12.75 5.68 0.03
CA THR A 113 -14.02 4.97 -0.17
C THR A 113 -14.42 4.20 1.10
N PRO A 114 -15.69 3.78 1.24
CA PRO A 114 -16.13 2.99 2.40
C PRO A 114 -15.38 1.66 2.60
N ASP A 115 -14.81 1.06 1.55
CA ASP A 115 -13.96 -0.13 1.62
C ASP A 115 -12.49 0.18 1.95
N GLY A 116 -12.16 1.44 2.28
CA GLY A 116 -10.83 1.89 2.67
C GLY A 116 -9.90 2.23 1.51
N SER A 117 -10.32 2.05 0.26
CA SER A 117 -9.50 2.37 -0.92
C SER A 117 -9.28 3.88 -1.05
N MET A 118 -8.02 4.31 -1.19
CA MET A 118 -7.68 5.71 -1.34
C MET A 118 -7.53 6.09 -2.81
N HIS A 119 -8.23 7.13 -3.22
CA HIS A 119 -8.09 7.72 -4.55
C HIS A 119 -6.87 8.66 -4.62
N LEU A 120 -5.90 8.30 -5.46
CA LEU A 120 -4.66 9.08 -5.64
C LEU A 120 -4.79 10.27 -6.61
N GLY A 121 -5.99 10.47 -7.19
CA GLY A 121 -6.29 11.60 -8.07
C GLY A 121 -5.32 11.72 -9.24
N GLN A 122 -4.78 12.93 -9.45
CA GLN A 122 -3.84 13.21 -10.54
C GLN A 122 -2.55 12.40 -10.49
N LEU A 123 -2.11 11.97 -9.29
CA LEU A 123 -0.89 11.16 -9.18
C LEU A 123 -1.04 9.81 -9.87
N ALA A 124 -2.23 9.19 -9.81
CA ALA A 124 -2.47 7.92 -10.51
C ALA A 124 -2.72 8.11 -12.01
N THR A 125 -3.46 9.15 -12.41
CA THR A 125 -3.79 9.37 -13.83
C THR A 125 -2.64 9.91 -14.65
N SER A 126 -1.74 10.70 -14.04
CA SER A 126 -0.55 11.27 -14.68
C SER A 126 0.73 10.62 -14.16
N TRP A 127 0.66 9.34 -13.77
CA TRP A 127 1.79 8.59 -13.28
C TRP A 127 2.89 8.50 -14.34
N ARG A 128 4.12 8.91 -13.99
CA ARG A 128 5.28 8.87 -14.89
C ARG A 128 6.21 7.73 -14.47
N PRO A 129 6.26 6.63 -15.25
CA PRO A 129 7.11 5.49 -14.93
C PRO A 129 8.57 5.90 -14.73
N ARG A 130 9.22 5.34 -13.71
CA ARG A 130 10.63 5.59 -13.33
C ARG A 130 10.95 7.01 -12.84
N THR A 131 9.99 7.94 -12.87
CA THR A 131 10.13 9.28 -12.29
C THR A 131 9.37 9.37 -10.97
N ASP A 132 8.10 8.96 -11.00
CA ASP A 132 7.29 8.84 -9.80
C ASP A 132 7.57 7.48 -9.14
N SER A 133 7.48 7.45 -7.80
CA SER A 133 7.92 6.32 -6.98
C SER A 133 7.02 6.12 -5.77
N VAL A 134 7.27 5.07 -4.98
CA VAL A 134 6.52 4.83 -3.74
C VAL A 134 6.60 6.01 -2.78
N VAL A 135 7.74 6.72 -2.73
CA VAL A 135 7.91 7.95 -1.92
C VAL A 135 6.84 9.00 -2.29
N HIS A 136 6.59 9.20 -3.58
CA HIS A 136 5.62 10.18 -4.06
C HIS A 136 4.19 9.80 -3.66
N VAL A 137 3.85 8.52 -3.71
CA VAL A 137 2.57 7.99 -3.21
C VAL A 137 2.42 8.25 -1.72
N LEU A 138 3.41 7.89 -0.89
CA LEU A 138 3.34 8.11 0.56
C LEU A 138 3.28 9.60 0.91
N LYS A 139 3.99 10.45 0.17
CA LYS A 139 3.90 11.91 0.32
C LYS A 139 2.48 12.37 0.03
N TYR A 140 1.86 11.93 -1.06
CA TYR A 140 0.47 12.26 -1.38
C TYR A 140 -0.49 11.78 -0.28
N VAL A 141 -0.35 10.53 0.20
CA VAL A 141 -1.13 9.97 1.31
C VAL A 141 -1.06 10.87 2.54
N LYS A 142 0.13 11.37 2.91
CA LYS A 142 0.26 12.28 4.05
C LYS A 142 -0.39 13.64 3.81
N GLU A 143 -0.14 14.22 2.63
CA GLU A 143 -0.59 15.57 2.30
C GLU A 143 -2.12 15.64 2.15
N SER A 144 -2.79 14.54 1.77
CA SER A 144 -4.24 14.52 1.59
C SER A 144 -5.03 14.87 2.86
N PHE A 145 -4.45 14.62 4.04
CA PHE A 145 -5.07 14.94 5.32
C PHE A 145 -4.91 16.41 5.73
N LYS A 146 -4.16 17.21 4.96
CA LYS A 146 -3.99 18.64 5.23
C LYS A 146 -5.21 19.41 4.77
N GLU A 147 -5.62 20.37 5.59
CA GLU A 147 -6.75 21.25 5.29
C GLU A 147 -6.64 21.97 3.94
N VAL A 148 -5.44 22.46 3.59
CA VAL A 148 -5.23 23.14 2.30
C VAL A 148 -5.52 22.22 1.12
N VAL A 149 -5.19 20.93 1.23
CA VAL A 149 -5.47 19.94 0.19
C VAL A 149 -6.96 19.63 0.18
N LEU A 150 -7.58 19.38 1.33
CA LEU A 150 -9.03 19.16 1.45
C LEU A 150 -9.85 20.32 0.86
N ALA A 151 -9.43 21.56 1.10
CA ALA A 151 -10.06 22.77 0.57
C ALA A 151 -9.93 22.92 -0.96
N SER A 152 -8.90 22.31 -1.55
CA SER A 152 -8.69 22.32 -3.00
C SER A 152 -9.46 21.22 -3.75
N LEU A 153 -10.14 20.31 -3.04
CA LEU A 153 -10.84 19.19 -3.67
C LEU A 153 -12.17 19.61 -4.33
N GLU A 154 -12.39 19.05 -5.51
CA GLU A 154 -13.60 19.26 -6.31
C GLU A 154 -14.52 18.02 -6.26
N ASP A 155 -15.83 18.25 -6.26
CA ASP A 155 -16.84 17.19 -6.06
C ASP A 155 -16.81 16.08 -7.12
N GLN A 156 -16.34 16.38 -8.33
CA GLN A 156 -16.22 15.41 -9.43
C GLN A 156 -15.03 14.46 -9.24
N SER A 157 -14.06 14.86 -8.42
CA SER A 157 -12.77 14.17 -8.26
C SER A 157 -12.68 13.28 -7.01
N VAL A 158 -13.70 13.31 -6.14
CA VAL A 158 -13.69 12.60 -4.86
C VAL A 158 -14.64 11.40 -4.84
N PRO A 159 -14.22 10.25 -4.30
CA PRO A 159 -15.10 9.11 -4.11
C PRO A 159 -16.16 9.35 -3.03
N ASN A 160 -15.81 10.01 -1.92
CA ASN A 160 -16.72 10.25 -0.80
C ASN A 160 -17.24 11.69 -0.81
N LYS A 161 -18.30 11.91 -1.61
CA LYS A 161 -18.92 13.23 -1.79
C LYS A 161 -19.54 13.77 -0.51
N ASP A 162 -20.11 12.91 0.32
CA ASP A 162 -20.71 13.30 1.60
C ASP A 162 -19.66 13.89 2.54
N SER A 163 -18.49 13.26 2.62
CA SER A 163 -17.36 13.77 3.40
C SER A 163 -16.88 15.14 2.91
N LEU A 164 -16.78 15.34 1.59
CA LEU A 164 -16.42 16.65 1.03
C LEU A 164 -17.49 17.71 1.27
N HIS A 165 -18.77 17.36 1.11
CA HIS A 165 -19.89 18.25 1.40
C HIS A 165 -19.87 18.70 2.86
N MET A 166 -19.69 17.77 3.79
CA MET A 166 -19.57 18.09 5.22
C MET A 166 -18.35 18.97 5.49
N PHE A 167 -17.21 18.73 4.85
CA PHE A 167 -16.05 19.61 4.99
C PHE A 167 -16.34 21.05 4.55
N LYS A 168 -17.05 21.23 3.42
CA LYS A 168 -17.36 22.54 2.82
C LYS A 168 -18.49 23.29 3.54
N HIS A 169 -19.54 22.58 3.97
CA HIS A 169 -20.79 23.20 4.45
C HIS A 169 -21.07 22.94 5.93
N GLU A 170 -20.57 21.84 6.51
CA GLU A 170 -20.87 21.39 7.87
C GLU A 170 -19.59 21.10 8.67
N ARG A 171 -18.66 22.06 8.62
CA ARG A 171 -17.30 21.91 9.13
C ARG A 171 -17.20 21.36 10.57
N PRO A 172 -18.06 21.76 11.54
CA PRO A 172 -18.03 21.17 12.88
C PRO A 172 -18.37 19.67 12.91
N LEU A 173 -19.31 19.23 12.06
CA LEU A 173 -19.69 17.82 11.96
C LEU A 173 -18.56 17.01 11.33
N PHE A 174 -17.97 17.51 10.24
CA PHE A 174 -16.78 16.90 9.63
C PHE A 174 -15.66 16.73 10.64
N ALA A 175 -15.34 17.79 11.40
CA ALA A 175 -14.29 17.77 12.41
C ALA A 175 -14.55 16.71 13.50
N LYS A 176 -15.81 16.59 13.95
CA LYS A 176 -16.21 15.57 14.94
C LYS A 176 -16.00 14.16 14.42
N LEU A 177 -16.40 13.87 13.18
CA LEU A 177 -16.25 12.54 12.57
C LEU A 177 -14.76 12.20 12.34
N ALA A 178 -13.97 13.15 11.84
CA ALA A 178 -12.53 12.96 11.66
C ALA A 178 -11.80 12.70 12.99
N ALA A 179 -12.14 13.46 14.05
CA ALA A 179 -11.60 13.25 15.39
C ALA A 179 -12.03 11.91 15.99
N GLN A 180 -13.25 11.46 15.71
CA GLN A 180 -13.72 10.13 16.11
C GLN A 180 -12.91 9.03 15.42
N CYS A 181 -12.60 9.13 14.12
CA CYS A 181 -11.70 8.20 13.44
C CYS A 181 -10.32 8.16 14.10
N ALA A 182 -9.74 9.32 14.43
CA ALA A 182 -8.47 9.37 15.14
C ALA A 182 -8.54 8.67 16.52
N THR A 183 -9.61 8.92 17.28
CA THR A 183 -9.81 8.30 18.60
C THR A 183 -9.93 6.78 18.48
N LEU A 184 -10.79 6.28 17.58
CA LEU A 184 -10.98 4.86 17.33
C LEU A 184 -9.71 4.17 16.84
N SER A 185 -8.90 4.85 16.03
CA SER A 185 -7.64 4.30 15.52
C SER A 185 -6.62 3.95 16.61
N THR A 186 -6.76 4.58 17.79
CA THR A 186 -5.86 4.39 18.94
C THR A 186 -6.41 3.47 20.02
N THR A 187 -7.63 2.94 19.87
CA THR A 187 -8.18 1.97 20.83
C THR A 187 -7.42 0.66 20.73
N ASP A 188 -7.26 -0.04 21.85
CA ASP A 188 -6.52 -1.31 21.92
C ASP A 188 -6.98 -2.31 20.86
N SER A 189 -8.29 -2.39 20.61
CA SER A 189 -8.88 -3.30 19.62
C SER A 189 -8.44 -3.02 18.19
N ILE A 190 -8.13 -1.76 17.84
CA ILE A 190 -7.69 -1.37 16.50
C ILE A 190 -6.17 -1.27 16.43
N LEU A 191 -5.55 -0.68 17.46
CA LEU A 191 -4.12 -0.43 17.53
C LEU A 191 -3.33 -1.74 17.62
N TYR A 192 -3.79 -2.72 18.39
CA TYR A 192 -3.11 -4.01 18.54
C TYR A 192 -3.60 -5.08 17.55
N ASP A 193 -4.61 -4.79 16.73
CA ASP A 193 -5.03 -5.71 15.67
C ASP A 193 -3.95 -5.86 14.60
N SER A 194 -3.55 -7.10 14.36
CA SER A 194 -2.62 -7.46 13.30
C SER A 194 -3.22 -7.39 11.89
N HIS A 195 -4.55 -7.45 11.78
CA HIS A 195 -5.39 -7.70 10.60
C HIS A 195 -5.09 -9.01 9.88
N THR A 196 -3.82 -9.28 9.57
CA THR A 196 -3.35 -10.54 8.98
C THR A 196 -2.03 -10.99 9.63
N PRO A 197 -1.77 -12.31 9.74
CA PRO A 197 -0.50 -12.82 10.26
C PRO A 197 0.73 -12.34 9.49
N SER A 198 0.57 -12.04 8.20
CA SER A 198 1.63 -11.58 7.29
C SER A 198 2.06 -10.13 7.48
N ASN A 199 1.28 -9.33 8.21
CA ASN A 199 1.64 -7.94 8.49
C ASN A 199 2.85 -7.87 9.44
N PRO A 200 3.99 -7.30 9.04
CA PRO A 200 5.16 -7.23 9.91
C PRO A 200 5.07 -6.12 10.97
N ILE A 201 4.16 -5.15 10.82
CA ILE A 201 3.99 -4.06 11.78
C ILE A 201 3.08 -4.54 12.91
N ARG A 202 3.62 -4.53 14.13
CA ARG A 202 2.94 -4.94 15.35
C ARG A 202 3.13 -3.88 16.43
N PHE A 203 2.02 -3.43 16.98
CA PHE A 203 2.03 -2.70 18.23
C PHE A 203 1.76 -3.69 19.35
N SER A 204 2.41 -3.48 20.48
CA SER A 204 2.14 -4.20 21.72
C SER A 204 2.12 -3.21 22.87
N PRO A 205 1.27 -3.42 23.88
CA PRO A 205 1.36 -2.63 25.10
C PRO A 205 2.75 -2.81 25.71
N ILE A 206 3.38 -1.69 26.07
CA ILE A 206 4.65 -1.70 26.79
C ILE A 206 4.31 -1.64 28.28
N ARG A 207 4.85 -2.57 29.07
CA ARG A 207 4.72 -2.54 30.54
C ARG A 207 5.71 -1.51 31.10
N ASP A 208 5.38 -0.89 32.24
CA ASP A 208 6.23 0.13 32.88
C ASP A 208 7.69 -0.33 33.06
N GLU A 209 7.90 -1.59 33.45
CA GLU A 209 9.22 -2.22 33.58
C GLU A 209 10.05 -2.16 32.29
N GLN A 210 9.40 -2.33 31.13
CA GLN A 210 10.07 -2.29 29.83
C GLN A 210 10.38 -0.85 29.41
N ILE A 211 9.58 0.13 29.85
CA ILE A 211 9.82 1.55 29.56
C ILE A 211 11.15 1.99 30.19
N ASP A 212 11.37 1.63 31.45
CA ASP A 212 12.60 1.98 32.17
C ASP A 212 13.85 1.35 31.52
N GLU A 213 13.76 0.09 31.10
CA GLU A 213 14.81 -0.58 30.33
C GLU A 213 15.11 0.13 29.00
N PHE A 214 14.07 0.50 28.25
CA PHE A 214 14.21 1.22 26.98
C PHE A 214 14.80 2.62 27.16
N LEU A 215 14.36 3.37 28.18
CA LEU A 215 14.88 4.70 28.48
C LEU A 215 16.35 4.65 28.91
N HIS A 216 16.72 3.63 29.69
CA HIS A 216 18.10 3.39 30.07
C HIS A 216 18.98 3.13 28.82
N TYR A 217 18.56 2.22 27.94
CA TYR A 217 19.25 1.93 26.68
C TYR A 217 19.41 3.18 25.76
N MET A 218 18.36 3.99 25.65
CA MET A 218 18.40 5.22 24.85
C MET A 218 19.40 6.24 25.42
N ASN A 219 19.50 6.37 26.73
CA ASN A 219 20.44 7.29 27.38
C ASN A 219 21.90 6.80 27.30
N GLU A 220 22.15 5.49 27.41
CA GLU A 220 23.49 4.91 27.24
C GLU A 220 23.99 5.06 25.80
N SER A 221 23.15 4.79 24.81
CA SER A 221 23.51 4.95 23.39
C SER A 221 23.73 6.42 22.97
N MET A 222 23.24 7.40 23.74
CA MET A 222 23.52 8.83 23.54
C MET A 222 24.82 9.30 24.22
N THR A 223 25.34 8.55 25.20
CA THR A 223 26.57 8.91 25.91
C THR A 223 27.84 8.40 25.22
N ASP A 224 27.74 7.40 24.33
CA ASP A 224 28.86 6.90 23.52
C ASP A 224 29.32 7.83 22.37
N TYR A 225 28.68 9.00 22.22
CA TYR A 225 29.02 10.01 21.21
C TYR A 225 29.50 11.36 21.79
N CYS A 226 29.84 11.41 23.09
CA CYS A 226 30.48 12.58 23.73
C CYS A 226 31.94 12.33 24.09
#